data_AF-A0A2M8AMD4-F1
#
_entry.id   AF-A0A2M8AMD4-F1
#
_cell.length_a   1.000
_cell.length_b   1.000
_cell.length_c   1.000
_cell.angle_alpha   90.00
_cell.angle_beta   90.00
_cell.angle_gamma   90.00
#
_symmetry.space_group_name_H-M   'P 1'
#
loop_
_entity.id
_entity.type
_entity.pdbx_description
1 polymer ?
#
loop_
_entity_poly.entity_id
_entity_poly.type
_entity_poly.pdbx_seq_one_letter_code
_entity_poly.pdbx_strand_id
1 'polypeptide(L)'
;MMIRIVQITLFFLYTTGLCAQINISLNHVPNTPELFETSVISTGVSERDFALSPDETELFYTIQTPKGIFQTIVYSIKDSNGTWTPPEIAPFAGHYSDLEPTFSSDGTKLYFSSNRPTEGTQLKDFDIWMVEKVHGKWGEPKNIGSPVNTDADEFYPSITKSGNLYFTAAYKNAIGKEDIYVSKWENGKYLEPIPLNANINSTTYEFNAFVSPEEDIIIFTSYGRNDDKGRGDLYMSIKDDLGNWIPAKHLELVNSNNLDYCPFVSFDKKKLFFTSERLNIKDSFVEEPTNKTDLINSINGPQNGGGDIYWISFDDILKQFK
;
A
#
# COMPACT_ATOMS: atom_id res chain seq x y z
N MET A 1 1.40 -30.79 75.27
CA MET A 1 2.30 -31.42 74.29
C MET A 1 2.39 -30.48 73.10
N MET A 2 3.60 -30.04 72.74
CA MET A 2 3.90 -28.84 71.95
C MET A 2 3.21 -28.77 70.57
N ILE A 3 2.62 -27.61 70.26
CA ILE A 3 2.20 -27.22 68.90
C ILE A 3 3.43 -26.65 68.19
N ARG A 4 3.93 -27.37 67.17
CA ARG A 4 4.99 -26.87 66.27
C ARG A 4 4.33 -25.99 65.19
N ILE A 5 4.67 -24.71 65.19
CA ILE A 5 4.39 -23.80 64.06
C ILE A 5 5.45 -24.07 62.99
N VAL A 6 5.04 -24.55 61.83
CA VAL A 6 5.92 -24.68 60.65
C VAL A 6 5.87 -23.36 59.90
N GLN A 7 6.98 -22.63 59.92
CA GLN A 7 7.16 -21.39 59.17
C GLN A 7 7.51 -21.78 57.72
N ILE A 8 6.58 -21.63 56.79
CA ILE A 8 6.83 -21.84 55.36
C ILE A 8 7.38 -20.54 54.79
N THR A 9 8.69 -20.48 54.58
CA THR A 9 9.34 -19.37 53.86
C THR A 9 9.14 -19.59 52.37
N LEU A 10 8.26 -18.79 51.75
CA LEU A 10 8.07 -18.77 50.30
C LEU A 10 9.25 -18.05 49.64
N PHE A 11 10.13 -18.77 48.96
CA PHE A 11 11.14 -18.18 48.07
C PHE A 11 10.47 -17.83 46.74
N PHE A 12 10.27 -16.54 46.47
CA PHE A 12 9.99 -16.06 45.12
C PHE A 12 11.29 -16.12 44.30
N LEU A 13 11.42 -17.14 43.44
CA LEU A 13 12.37 -17.08 42.34
C LEU A 13 11.82 -16.11 41.28
N TYR A 14 12.31 -14.87 41.31
CA TYR A 14 12.20 -13.98 40.16
C TYR A 14 13.13 -14.53 39.07
N THR A 15 12.57 -15.29 38.14
CA THR A 15 13.25 -15.53 36.87
C THR A 15 13.03 -14.28 36.03
N THR A 16 14.02 -13.40 35.98
CA THR A 16 14.09 -12.41 34.91
C THR A 16 14.39 -13.19 33.64
N GLY A 17 13.33 -13.61 32.95
CA GLY A 17 13.41 -14.06 31.57
C GLY A 17 13.91 -12.88 30.77
N LEU A 18 15.23 -12.83 30.54
CA LEU A 18 15.81 -12.02 29.50
C LEU A 18 15.30 -12.64 28.19
N CYS A 19 14.15 -12.16 27.69
CA CYS A 19 13.85 -12.29 26.28
C CYS A 19 14.93 -11.46 25.58
N ALA A 20 16.00 -12.12 25.16
CA ALA A 20 16.84 -11.59 24.11
C ALA A 20 15.91 -11.45 22.90
N GLN A 21 15.40 -10.24 22.68
CA GLN A 21 14.91 -9.85 21.36
C GLN A 21 16.10 -10.06 20.44
N ILE A 22 16.03 -11.13 19.65
CA ILE A 22 16.94 -11.32 18.54
C ILE A 22 16.63 -10.14 17.62
N ASN A 23 17.48 -9.12 17.68
CA ASN A 23 17.53 -8.08 16.66
C ASN A 23 17.99 -8.77 15.38
N ILE A 24 17.05 -9.41 14.67
CA ILE A 24 17.24 -9.79 13.28
C ILE A 24 17.46 -8.46 12.56
N SER A 25 18.67 -8.26 12.06
CA SER A 25 18.97 -7.10 11.24
C SER A 25 18.05 -7.12 10.03
N LEU A 26 17.09 -6.19 9.97
CA LEU A 26 16.16 -5.93 8.85
C LEU A 26 16.88 -5.47 7.56
N ASN A 27 18.19 -5.67 7.46
CA ASN A 27 19.00 -5.20 6.33
C ASN A 27 18.94 -6.10 5.10
N HIS A 28 18.20 -7.22 5.15
CA HIS A 28 18.00 -8.08 3.99
C HIS A 28 16.56 -7.98 3.49
N VAL A 29 16.41 -7.46 2.27
CA VAL A 29 15.14 -7.49 1.54
C VAL A 29 14.92 -8.93 1.06
N PRO A 30 13.73 -9.53 1.29
CA PRO A 30 13.52 -10.94 0.98
C PRO A 30 13.41 -11.16 -0.54
N ASN A 31 13.86 -12.33 -1.01
CA ASN A 31 13.82 -12.69 -2.44
C ASN A 31 12.51 -13.38 -2.85
N THR A 32 11.61 -13.59 -1.88
CA THR A 32 10.22 -14.03 -2.06
C THR A 32 9.31 -13.09 -1.28
N PRO A 33 8.02 -12.97 -1.63
CA PRO A 33 7.14 -12.10 -0.87
C PRO A 33 7.03 -12.52 0.59
N GLU A 34 7.31 -11.59 1.49
CA GLU A 34 7.12 -11.75 2.94
C GLU A 34 6.27 -10.61 3.48
N LEU A 35 5.61 -10.83 4.62
CA LEU A 35 4.88 -9.76 5.31
C LEU A 35 5.87 -8.69 5.79
N PHE A 36 5.51 -7.43 5.59
CA PHE A 36 6.30 -6.30 6.03
C PHE A 36 5.94 -5.92 7.47
N GLU A 37 6.93 -5.92 8.37
CA GLU A 37 6.82 -5.38 9.74
C GLU A 37 5.59 -5.90 10.52
N THR A 38 5.46 -7.22 10.67
CA THR A 38 4.27 -7.89 11.24
C THR A 38 3.90 -7.50 12.68
N SER A 39 4.78 -6.80 13.39
CA SER A 39 4.52 -6.35 14.76
C SER A 39 3.89 -4.96 14.83
N VAL A 40 3.93 -4.19 13.74
CA VAL A 40 3.58 -2.76 13.73
C VAL A 40 2.72 -2.37 12.53
N ILE A 41 2.98 -2.94 11.34
CA ILE A 41 2.34 -2.56 10.08
C ILE A 41 1.36 -3.64 9.61
N SER A 42 1.83 -4.85 9.30
CA SER A 42 0.97 -5.95 8.83
C SER A 42 0.45 -6.77 10.02
N THR A 43 -0.59 -6.26 10.66
CA THR A 43 -1.03 -6.73 11.99
C THR A 43 -2.28 -7.60 11.93
N GLY A 44 -2.94 -7.69 10.78
CA GLY A 44 -4.20 -8.40 10.60
C GLY A 44 -5.44 -7.52 10.65
N VAL A 45 -5.28 -6.20 10.82
CA VAL A 45 -6.32 -5.28 10.37
C VAL A 45 -6.24 -5.19 8.85
N SER A 46 -7.27 -4.70 8.17
CA SER A 46 -7.20 -4.60 6.71
C SER A 46 -6.29 -3.43 6.34
N GLU A 47 -5.02 -3.73 6.05
CA GLU A 47 -3.99 -2.79 5.65
C GLU A 47 -3.83 -2.80 4.12
N ARG A 48 -3.75 -1.63 3.50
CA ARG A 48 -3.56 -1.49 2.06
C ARG A 48 -2.83 -0.21 1.72
N ASP A 49 -2.41 -0.11 0.47
CA ASP A 49 -1.64 1.04 -0.03
C ASP A 49 -0.28 1.14 0.68
N PHE A 50 0.68 1.83 0.08
CA PHE A 50 1.99 2.01 0.70
C PHE A 50 2.72 3.20 0.08
N ALA A 51 3.26 4.06 0.94
CA ALA A 51 4.10 5.17 0.52
C ALA A 51 5.23 5.38 1.53
N LEU A 52 6.47 5.17 1.06
CA LEU A 52 7.68 5.42 1.83
C LEU A 52 8.31 6.73 1.36
N SER A 53 8.70 7.58 2.30
CA SER A 53 9.40 8.82 1.97
C SER A 53 10.73 8.55 1.27
N PRO A 54 11.23 9.46 0.41
CA PRO A 54 12.51 9.25 -0.31
C PRO A 54 13.72 8.99 0.60
N ASP A 55 13.71 9.50 1.82
CA ASP A 55 14.74 9.29 2.85
C ASP A 55 14.46 8.07 3.77
N GLU A 56 13.37 7.34 3.50
CA GLU A 56 12.89 6.16 4.24
C GLU A 56 12.67 6.38 5.75
N THR A 57 12.31 7.60 6.15
CA THR A 57 12.04 7.97 7.54
C THR A 57 10.55 8.03 7.89
N GLU A 58 9.67 8.18 6.90
CA GLU A 58 8.22 8.23 7.07
C GLU A 58 7.53 7.22 6.16
N LEU A 59 6.57 6.51 6.72
CA LEU A 59 5.73 5.54 6.04
C LEU A 59 4.27 5.96 6.19
N PHE A 60 3.52 5.99 5.09
CA PHE A 60 2.08 6.19 5.05
C PHE A 60 1.42 4.98 4.38
N TYR A 61 0.28 4.55 4.92
CA TYR A 61 -0.54 3.49 4.35
C TYR A 61 -1.99 3.67 4.81
N THR A 62 -2.91 2.91 4.23
CA THR A 62 -4.33 2.99 4.54
C THR A 62 -4.74 1.81 5.39
N ILE A 63 -5.56 2.05 6.42
CA ILE A 63 -6.31 1.00 7.10
C ILE A 63 -7.78 1.14 6.77
N GLN A 64 -8.48 0.01 6.69
CA GLN A 64 -9.92 0.02 6.42
C GLN A 64 -10.71 -0.86 7.38
N THR A 65 -11.93 -0.40 7.66
CA THR A 65 -12.93 -1.18 8.38
C THR A 65 -13.43 -2.35 7.51
N PRO A 66 -14.03 -3.39 8.10
CA PRO A 66 -14.60 -4.49 7.33
C PRO A 66 -15.53 -4.01 6.22
N LYS A 67 -15.40 -4.61 5.03
CA LYS A 67 -16.11 -4.24 3.80
C LYS A 67 -15.79 -2.83 3.26
N GLY A 68 -14.75 -2.17 3.76
CA GLY A 68 -14.34 -0.85 3.28
C GLY A 68 -15.40 0.23 3.52
N ILE A 69 -16.14 0.16 4.64
CA ILE A 69 -17.16 1.18 4.98
C ILE A 69 -16.51 2.53 5.24
N PHE A 70 -15.33 2.50 5.85
CA PHE A 70 -14.49 3.65 6.15
C PHE A 70 -13.02 3.25 6.03
N GLN A 71 -12.23 4.17 5.50
CA GLN A 71 -10.80 4.04 5.25
C GLN A 71 -10.11 5.32 5.73
N THR A 72 -8.92 5.18 6.31
CA THR A 72 -8.11 6.35 6.65
C THR A 72 -6.64 6.06 6.45
N ILE A 73 -5.91 7.10 6.08
CA ILE A 73 -4.47 7.09 6.03
C ILE A 73 -3.92 7.15 7.47
N VAL A 74 -3.03 6.23 7.77
CA VAL A 74 -2.20 6.21 8.96
C VAL A 74 -0.73 6.39 8.56
N TYR A 75 0.10 6.79 9.52
CA TYR A 75 1.52 6.99 9.31
C TYR A 75 2.35 6.47 10.47
N SER A 76 3.57 6.08 10.15
CA SER A 76 4.60 5.66 11.10
C SER A 76 5.92 6.36 10.79
N ILE A 77 6.68 6.69 11.83
CA ILE A 77 8.00 7.32 11.72
C ILE A 77 9.06 6.30 12.13
N LYS A 78 10.18 6.27 11.41
CA LYS A 78 11.34 5.48 11.78
C LYS A 78 12.11 6.19 12.90
N ASP A 79 12.27 5.54 14.04
CA ASP A 79 12.98 6.07 15.20
C ASP A 79 14.51 6.07 14.99
N SER A 80 15.26 6.58 15.98
CA SER A 80 16.72 6.64 15.93
C SER A 80 17.41 5.26 15.90
N ASN A 81 16.68 4.20 16.23
CA ASN A 81 17.17 2.82 16.20
C ASN A 81 16.84 2.12 14.87
N GLY A 82 16.12 2.80 13.97
CA GLY A 82 15.67 2.23 12.69
C GLY A 82 14.34 1.47 12.78
N THR A 83 13.62 1.57 13.89
CA THR A 83 12.35 0.87 14.13
C THR A 83 11.16 1.77 13.82
N TRP A 84 10.13 1.24 13.16
CA TRP A 84 8.88 1.94 12.93
C TRP A 84 8.09 2.13 14.23
N THR A 85 7.62 3.34 14.50
CA THR A 85 6.73 3.62 15.63
C THR A 85 5.35 3.00 15.42
N PRO A 86 4.55 2.76 16.49
CA PRO A 86 3.13 2.45 16.33
C PRO A 86 2.46 3.48 15.42
N PRO A 87 1.60 3.04 14.48
CA PRO A 87 0.98 3.93 13.52
C PRO A 87 -0.05 4.85 14.20
N GLU A 88 -0.12 6.09 13.73
CA GLU A 88 -1.12 7.07 14.12
C GLU A 88 -1.93 7.51 12.90
N ILE A 89 -3.13 8.06 13.07
CA ILE A 89 -3.87 8.68 11.96
C ILE A 89 -3.05 9.85 11.43
N ALA A 90 -2.89 9.94 10.11
CA ALA A 90 -2.16 11.04 9.49
C ALA A 90 -2.82 12.38 9.86
N PRO A 91 -2.04 13.45 10.11
CA PRO A 91 -2.56 14.71 10.66
C PRO A 91 -3.56 15.42 9.74
N PHE A 92 -3.65 15.01 8.48
CA PHE A 92 -4.55 15.54 7.46
C PHE A 92 -5.72 14.60 7.11
N ALA A 93 -5.84 13.46 7.80
CA ALA A 93 -6.80 12.39 7.52
C ALA A 93 -7.71 12.09 8.72
N GLY A 94 -8.68 11.19 8.53
CA GLY A 94 -9.50 10.60 9.60
C GLY A 94 -10.87 11.24 9.82
N HIS A 95 -11.17 12.31 9.08
CA HIS A 95 -12.51 12.91 9.03
C HIS A 95 -13.34 12.42 7.84
N TYR A 96 -12.67 11.94 6.81
CA TYR A 96 -13.24 11.51 5.53
C TYR A 96 -12.63 10.16 5.15
N SER A 97 -13.16 9.51 4.11
CA SER A 97 -12.45 8.38 3.54
C SER A 97 -11.22 8.94 2.81
N ASP A 98 -10.04 8.66 3.36
CA ASP A 98 -8.74 9.08 2.82
C ASP A 98 -7.91 7.81 2.56
N LEU A 99 -7.34 7.69 1.36
CA LEU A 99 -6.64 6.48 0.92
C LEU A 99 -5.54 6.78 -0.11
N GLU A 100 -4.73 5.76 -0.37
CA GLU A 100 -3.79 5.72 -1.50
C GLU A 100 -2.76 6.87 -1.50
N PRO A 101 -2.01 7.04 -0.39
CA PRO A 101 -0.97 8.05 -0.32
C PRO A 101 0.16 7.77 -1.33
N THR A 102 0.79 8.82 -1.84
CA THR A 102 2.03 8.74 -2.62
C THR A 102 2.91 9.95 -2.38
N PHE A 103 4.22 9.76 -2.36
CA PHE A 103 5.19 10.85 -2.21
C PHE A 103 5.58 11.45 -3.55
N SER A 104 5.69 12.77 -3.59
CA SER A 104 6.56 13.43 -4.57
C SER A 104 8.03 13.03 -4.37
N SER A 105 8.81 13.03 -5.44
CA SER A 105 10.20 12.55 -5.42
C SER A 105 11.14 13.33 -4.52
N ASP A 106 10.81 14.58 -4.20
CA ASP A 106 11.57 15.41 -3.26
C ASP A 106 11.11 15.27 -1.81
N GLY A 107 10.07 14.47 -1.55
CA GLY A 107 9.50 14.24 -0.22
C GLY A 107 8.74 15.43 0.37
N THR A 108 8.55 16.50 -0.40
CA THR A 108 7.92 17.75 0.09
C THR A 108 6.40 17.74 -0.03
N LYS A 109 5.84 16.85 -0.84
CA LYS A 109 4.40 16.69 -1.05
C LYS A 109 3.98 15.24 -0.93
N LEU A 110 2.78 15.03 -0.42
CA LEU A 110 2.07 13.75 -0.45
C LEU A 110 0.75 13.97 -1.18
N TYR A 111 0.45 13.13 -2.16
CA TYR A 111 -0.84 13.09 -2.85
C TYR A 111 -1.64 11.89 -2.33
N PHE A 112 -2.97 11.99 -2.36
CA PHE A 112 -3.85 10.93 -1.89
C PHE A 112 -5.25 11.11 -2.48
N SER A 113 -6.08 10.06 -2.44
CA SER A 113 -7.49 10.14 -2.84
C SER A 113 -8.39 10.39 -1.62
N SER A 114 -9.42 11.21 -1.77
CA SER A 114 -10.32 11.57 -0.68
C SER A 114 -11.71 11.98 -1.17
N ASN A 115 -12.75 11.53 -0.48
CA ASN A 115 -14.14 11.95 -0.74
C ASN A 115 -14.56 13.22 0.02
N ARG A 116 -13.59 13.93 0.61
CA ARG A 116 -13.86 15.17 1.35
C ARG A 116 -14.50 16.23 0.44
N PRO A 117 -15.41 17.07 0.98
CA PRO A 117 -16.04 18.11 0.19
C PRO A 117 -15.06 19.25 -0.12
N THR A 118 -15.20 19.85 -1.29
CA THR A 118 -14.70 21.20 -1.58
C THR A 118 -15.73 22.26 -1.15
N GLU A 119 -15.32 23.53 -1.09
CA GLU A 119 -16.19 24.62 -0.64
C GLU A 119 -17.54 24.65 -1.39
N GLY A 120 -18.63 24.49 -0.66
CA GLY A 120 -19.99 24.50 -1.22
C GLY A 120 -20.49 23.15 -1.77
N THR A 121 -19.73 22.07 -1.62
CA THR A 121 -20.13 20.71 -2.03
C THR A 121 -20.45 19.81 -0.83
N GLN A 122 -21.17 18.72 -1.08
CA GLN A 122 -21.36 17.64 -0.09
C GLN A 122 -20.31 16.55 -0.32
N LEU A 123 -20.24 15.57 0.59
CA LEU A 123 -19.48 14.33 0.34
C LEU A 123 -19.94 13.73 -0.99
N LYS A 124 -18.99 13.52 -1.91
CA LYS A 124 -19.23 13.06 -3.27
C LYS A 124 -18.33 11.88 -3.64
N ASP A 125 -18.01 11.76 -4.92
CA ASP A 125 -16.92 10.96 -5.47
C ASP A 125 -15.56 11.28 -4.85
N PHE A 126 -14.58 10.43 -5.16
CA PHE A 126 -13.21 10.56 -4.71
C PHE A 126 -12.40 11.45 -5.66
N ASP A 127 -11.89 12.54 -5.12
CA ASP A 127 -10.97 13.44 -5.81
C ASP A 127 -9.52 13.15 -5.36
N ILE A 128 -8.54 13.54 -6.17
CA ILE A 128 -7.14 13.58 -5.74
C ILE A 128 -6.87 14.89 -4.96
N TRP A 129 -6.18 14.77 -3.84
CA TRP A 129 -5.75 15.85 -2.97
C TRP A 129 -4.25 15.79 -2.74
N MET A 130 -3.68 16.88 -2.25
CA MET A 130 -2.29 16.90 -1.81
C MET A 130 -2.08 17.73 -0.56
N VAL A 131 -1.06 17.37 0.19
CA VAL A 131 -0.51 18.13 1.31
C VAL A 131 0.94 18.47 1.03
N GLU A 132 1.38 19.62 1.56
CA GLU A 132 2.76 20.06 1.51
C GLU A 132 3.38 19.95 2.91
N LYS A 133 4.62 19.48 2.97
CA LYS A 133 5.43 19.48 4.18
C LYS A 133 6.14 20.82 4.31
N VAL A 134 5.80 21.57 5.34
CA VAL A 134 6.38 22.88 5.65
C VAL A 134 6.99 22.82 7.05
N HIS A 135 8.29 23.11 7.16
CA HIS A 135 9.04 23.03 8.42
C HIS A 135 8.91 21.67 9.14
N GLY A 136 8.93 20.57 8.38
CA GLY A 136 8.85 19.21 8.92
C GLY A 136 7.44 18.77 9.33
N LYS A 137 6.41 19.56 9.03
CA LYS A 137 5.01 19.23 9.35
C LYS A 137 4.16 19.22 8.09
N TRP A 138 3.29 18.22 7.98
CA TRP A 138 2.29 18.17 6.93
C TRP A 138 1.23 19.23 7.17
N GLY A 139 0.95 20.03 6.13
CA GLY A 139 -0.05 21.09 6.17
C GLY A 139 -1.46 20.61 5.84
N GLU A 140 -2.33 21.59 5.56
CA GLU A 140 -3.73 21.34 5.18
C GLU A 140 -3.85 20.78 3.75
N PRO A 141 -4.78 19.83 3.53
CA PRO A 141 -5.07 19.31 2.20
C PRO A 141 -5.62 20.35 1.24
N LYS A 142 -5.16 20.28 0.00
CA LYS A 142 -5.64 21.08 -1.12
C LYS A 142 -6.08 20.13 -2.23
N ASN A 143 -7.20 20.41 -2.87
CA ASN A 143 -7.71 19.66 -4.01
C ASN A 143 -6.85 20.01 -5.25
N ILE A 144 -6.44 19.04 -6.09
CA ILE A 144 -5.69 19.38 -7.33
C ILE A 144 -6.54 20.11 -8.37
N GLY A 145 -7.86 19.97 -8.28
CA GLY A 145 -8.82 20.57 -9.19
C GLY A 145 -8.83 19.93 -10.57
N SER A 146 -9.68 20.48 -11.44
CA SER A 146 -9.77 20.11 -12.84
C SER A 146 -8.48 20.48 -13.61
N PRO A 147 -8.14 19.76 -14.69
CA PRO A 147 -8.94 18.73 -15.36
C PRO A 147 -8.78 17.33 -14.79
N VAL A 148 -7.97 17.13 -13.75
CA VAL A 148 -7.78 15.80 -13.17
C VAL A 148 -8.99 15.40 -12.34
N ASN A 149 -9.42 16.26 -11.40
CA ASN A 149 -10.60 15.95 -10.61
C ASN A 149 -11.88 16.28 -11.38
N THR A 150 -12.80 15.32 -11.44
CA THR A 150 -14.03 15.41 -12.23
C THR A 150 -15.28 15.12 -11.39
N ASP A 151 -16.36 14.64 -12.03
CA ASP A 151 -17.55 14.09 -11.36
C ASP A 151 -17.49 12.56 -11.24
N ALA A 152 -16.41 11.94 -11.72
CA ALA A 152 -16.10 10.52 -11.56
C ALA A 152 -15.05 10.34 -10.47
N ASP A 153 -14.84 9.12 -10.00
CA ASP A 153 -13.81 8.85 -9.01
C ASP A 153 -12.40 8.82 -9.63
N GLU A 154 -11.46 9.49 -8.97
CA GLU A 154 -10.02 9.46 -9.26
C GLU A 154 -9.22 8.84 -8.11
N PHE A 155 -8.52 7.75 -8.42
CA PHE A 155 -7.85 6.90 -7.45
C PHE A 155 -6.36 6.71 -7.76
N TYR A 156 -5.63 6.33 -6.73
CA TYR A 156 -4.24 5.87 -6.74
C TYR A 156 -3.30 6.79 -7.52
N PRO A 157 -3.11 8.03 -7.05
CA PRO A 157 -2.20 8.95 -7.68
C PRO A 157 -0.77 8.41 -7.66
N SER A 158 -0.02 8.65 -8.72
CA SER A 158 1.41 8.46 -8.81
C SER A 158 2.04 9.65 -9.53
N ILE A 159 2.92 10.35 -8.81
CA ILE A 159 3.51 11.62 -9.25
C ILE A 159 4.98 11.44 -9.65
N THR A 160 5.33 12.01 -10.79
CA THR A 160 6.65 11.82 -11.40
C THR A 160 7.54 13.05 -11.19
N LYS A 161 8.85 12.94 -11.49
CA LYS A 161 9.79 14.08 -11.41
C LYS A 161 9.43 15.22 -12.36
N SER A 162 8.81 14.91 -13.50
CA SER A 162 8.32 15.90 -14.46
C SER A 162 7.05 16.61 -13.98
N GLY A 163 6.43 16.11 -12.90
CA GLY A 163 5.16 16.57 -12.38
C GLY A 163 3.96 15.89 -13.05
N ASN A 164 4.15 15.00 -14.02
CA ASN A 164 3.05 14.23 -14.60
C ASN A 164 2.40 13.36 -13.52
N LEU A 165 1.07 13.36 -13.51
CA LEU A 165 0.26 12.59 -12.57
C LEU A 165 -0.41 11.43 -13.30
N TYR A 166 -0.15 10.24 -12.82
CA TYR A 166 -0.81 9.01 -13.24
C TYR A 166 -1.84 8.62 -12.20
N PHE A 167 -2.99 8.10 -12.61
CA PHE A 167 -4.07 7.74 -11.71
C PHE A 167 -5.05 6.79 -12.40
N THR A 168 -5.93 6.16 -11.61
CA THR A 168 -6.98 5.27 -12.09
C THR A 168 -8.30 6.02 -12.13
N ALA A 169 -9.06 5.84 -13.21
CA ALA A 169 -10.43 6.37 -13.31
C ALA A 169 -11.28 5.53 -14.27
N ALA A 170 -12.61 5.70 -14.17
CA ALA A 170 -13.59 5.09 -15.06
C ALA A 170 -14.29 6.16 -15.93
N TYR A 171 -13.52 6.89 -16.75
CA TYR A 171 -14.08 7.92 -17.62
C TYR A 171 -14.84 7.36 -18.83
N LYS A 172 -15.70 8.20 -19.42
CA LYS A 172 -16.52 7.85 -20.58
C LYS A 172 -15.70 7.45 -21.82
N ASN A 173 -14.43 7.85 -21.89
CA ASN A 173 -13.50 7.55 -22.96
C ASN A 173 -12.53 6.40 -22.64
N ALA A 174 -12.78 5.63 -21.58
CA ALA A 174 -11.98 4.46 -21.23
C ALA A 174 -11.91 3.42 -22.36
N ILE A 175 -10.76 2.79 -22.49
CA ILE A 175 -10.50 1.59 -23.31
C ILE A 175 -11.18 0.38 -22.65
N GLY A 176 -11.00 0.24 -21.34
CA GLY A 176 -11.58 -0.80 -20.50
C GLY A 176 -12.74 -0.29 -19.64
N LYS A 177 -12.92 -0.94 -18.49
CA LYS A 177 -13.92 -0.61 -17.48
C LYS A 177 -13.37 0.36 -16.43
N GLU A 178 -12.10 0.19 -16.09
CA GLU A 178 -11.27 1.12 -15.32
C GLU A 178 -9.92 1.15 -16.02
N ASP A 179 -9.39 2.35 -16.21
CA ASP A 179 -8.17 2.58 -16.97
C ASP A 179 -7.19 3.40 -16.15
N ILE A 180 -5.91 3.24 -16.48
CA ILE A 180 -4.84 4.13 -16.02
C ILE A 180 -4.74 5.32 -16.97
N TYR A 181 -4.83 6.52 -16.42
CA TYR A 181 -4.69 7.79 -17.11
C TYR A 181 -3.37 8.47 -16.76
N VAL A 182 -2.93 9.35 -17.65
CA VAL A 182 -1.88 10.32 -17.36
C VAL A 182 -2.37 11.73 -17.66
N SER A 183 -2.17 12.63 -16.71
CA SER A 183 -2.28 14.08 -16.92
C SER A 183 -0.88 14.70 -16.86
N LYS A 184 -0.48 15.33 -17.95
CA LYS A 184 0.82 15.99 -18.03
C LYS A 184 0.82 17.31 -17.28
N TRP A 185 1.94 17.62 -16.62
CA TRP A 185 2.14 18.92 -15.99
C TRP A 185 2.89 19.86 -16.93
N GLU A 186 2.19 20.90 -17.40
CA GLU A 186 2.76 21.87 -18.33
C GLU A 186 2.35 23.29 -17.95
N ASN A 187 3.32 24.21 -17.90
CA ASN A 187 3.08 25.63 -17.61
C ASN A 187 2.31 25.89 -16.31
N GLY A 188 2.59 25.10 -15.26
CA GLY A 188 2.01 25.29 -13.92
C GLY A 188 0.59 24.74 -13.76
N LYS A 189 0.13 23.86 -14.66
CA LYS A 189 -1.17 23.20 -14.56
C LYS A 189 -1.14 21.80 -15.16
N TYR A 190 -2.10 20.99 -14.75
CA TYR A 190 -2.40 19.70 -15.37
C TYR A 190 -3.16 19.89 -16.69
N LEU A 191 -2.85 19.05 -17.68
CA LEU A 191 -3.58 18.95 -18.95
C LEU A 191 -4.71 17.93 -18.85
N GLU A 192 -5.62 17.92 -19.83
CA GLU A 192 -6.68 16.91 -19.92
C GLU A 192 -6.09 15.49 -19.83
N PRO A 193 -6.55 14.66 -18.88
CA PRO A 193 -6.06 13.30 -18.74
C PRO A 193 -6.32 12.46 -20.00
N ILE A 194 -5.34 11.67 -20.40
CA ILE A 194 -5.47 10.71 -21.50
C ILE A 194 -5.23 9.29 -20.99
N PRO A 195 -6.01 8.30 -21.43
CA PRO A 195 -5.77 6.91 -21.05
C PRO A 195 -4.44 6.45 -21.64
N LEU A 196 -3.71 5.62 -20.89
CA LEU A 196 -2.57 4.90 -21.45
C LEU A 196 -3.05 3.93 -22.53
N ASN A 197 -2.13 3.57 -23.44
CA ASN A 197 -2.48 2.77 -24.61
C ASN A 197 -2.69 1.27 -24.26
N ALA A 198 -3.00 0.47 -25.28
CA ALA A 198 -3.29 -0.97 -25.15
C ALA A 198 -2.13 -1.84 -24.65
N ASN A 199 -0.92 -1.29 -24.48
CA ASN A 199 0.18 -2.01 -23.84
C ASN A 199 0.02 -2.02 -22.30
N ILE A 200 -0.74 -1.06 -21.76
CA ILE A 200 -1.02 -0.91 -20.34
C ILE A 200 -2.49 -1.21 -20.06
N ASN A 201 -3.41 -0.47 -20.67
CA ASN A 201 -4.84 -0.68 -20.49
C ASN A 201 -5.35 -1.80 -21.40
N SER A 202 -6.31 -2.58 -20.93
CA SER A 202 -6.97 -3.64 -21.68
C SER A 202 -8.46 -3.33 -21.81
N THR A 203 -9.26 -4.29 -22.25
CA THR A 203 -10.72 -4.15 -22.25
C THR A 203 -11.37 -4.49 -20.90
N THR A 204 -10.56 -4.83 -19.88
CA THR A 204 -11.04 -5.24 -18.55
C THR A 204 -10.80 -4.14 -17.51
N TYR A 205 -10.05 -4.42 -16.44
CA TYR A 205 -9.82 -3.49 -15.34
C TYR A 205 -8.32 -3.31 -15.16
N GLU A 206 -7.86 -2.06 -15.13
CA GLU A 206 -6.52 -1.66 -14.75
C GLU A 206 -6.58 -0.59 -13.68
N PHE A 207 -5.97 -0.85 -12.53
CA PHE A 207 -6.07 0.01 -11.37
C PHE A 207 -4.82 -0.05 -10.49
N ASN A 208 -4.69 0.91 -9.58
CA ASN A 208 -3.56 1.06 -8.66
C ASN A 208 -2.19 1.04 -9.36
N ALA A 209 -1.92 2.04 -10.20
CA ALA A 209 -0.68 2.16 -10.93
C ALA A 209 0.39 2.95 -10.16
N PHE A 210 1.48 2.27 -9.80
CA PHE A 210 2.74 2.93 -9.47
C PHE A 210 3.52 3.23 -10.74
N VAL A 211 3.92 4.48 -10.91
CA VAL A 211 4.87 4.92 -11.93
C VAL A 211 6.12 5.45 -11.23
N SER A 212 7.27 4.90 -11.62
CA SER A 212 8.57 5.39 -11.15
C SER A 212 8.74 6.89 -11.42
N PRO A 213 9.50 7.62 -10.59
CA PRO A 213 9.67 9.07 -10.77
C PRO A 213 10.27 9.46 -12.13
N GLU A 214 11.07 8.59 -12.74
CA GLU A 214 11.67 8.77 -14.08
C GLU A 214 10.74 8.39 -15.23
N GLU A 215 9.54 7.89 -14.92
CA GLU A 215 8.58 7.35 -15.88
C GLU A 215 9.16 6.21 -16.73
N ASP A 216 10.07 5.40 -16.20
CA ASP A 216 10.72 4.29 -16.92
C ASP A 216 10.13 2.92 -16.60
N ILE A 217 9.46 2.80 -15.45
CA ILE A 217 8.77 1.61 -14.94
C ILE A 217 7.34 1.99 -14.52
N ILE A 218 6.38 1.13 -14.86
CA ILE A 218 5.02 1.13 -14.32
C ILE A 218 4.68 -0.27 -13.79
N ILE A 219 4.10 -0.34 -12.59
CA ILE A 219 3.53 -1.55 -12.01
C ILE A 219 2.09 -1.24 -11.64
N PHE A 220 1.17 -2.11 -11.98
CA PHE A 220 -0.25 -1.88 -11.76
C PHE A 220 -1.00 -3.19 -11.55
N THR A 221 -2.20 -3.10 -11.02
CA THR A 221 -3.09 -4.24 -10.85
C THR A 221 -4.00 -4.38 -12.06
N SER A 222 -4.28 -5.61 -12.49
CA SER A 222 -5.31 -5.87 -13.47
C SER A 222 -6.13 -7.09 -13.15
N TYR A 223 -7.43 -6.99 -13.42
CA TYR A 223 -8.39 -8.07 -13.26
C TYR A 223 -9.03 -8.46 -14.60
N GLY A 224 -9.05 -9.74 -14.92
CA GLY A 224 -9.70 -10.31 -16.11
C GLY A 224 -8.84 -10.44 -17.36
N ARG A 225 -7.51 -10.22 -17.25
CA ARG A 225 -6.57 -10.60 -18.32
C ARG A 225 -6.54 -12.13 -18.49
N ASN A 226 -6.09 -12.61 -19.65
CA ASN A 226 -6.10 -14.06 -19.97
C ASN A 226 -5.20 -14.89 -19.05
N ASP A 227 -4.14 -14.29 -18.53
CA ASP A 227 -3.14 -14.86 -17.62
C ASP A 227 -3.38 -14.47 -16.15
N ASP A 228 -4.51 -13.82 -15.83
CA ASP A 228 -4.94 -13.54 -14.46
C ASP A 228 -5.20 -14.84 -13.69
N LYS A 229 -4.56 -14.96 -12.53
CA LYS A 229 -4.66 -16.09 -11.61
C LYS A 229 -5.75 -15.89 -10.56
N GLY A 230 -6.06 -14.64 -10.24
CA GLY A 230 -6.73 -14.26 -9.00
C GLY A 230 -7.92 -13.34 -9.21
N ARG A 231 -8.13 -12.46 -8.24
CA ARG A 231 -9.18 -11.41 -8.27
C ARG A 231 -8.61 -10.06 -8.72
N GLY A 232 -7.37 -10.07 -9.20
CA GLY A 232 -6.56 -8.93 -9.58
C GLY A 232 -5.09 -9.27 -9.31
N ASP A 233 -4.27 -9.13 -10.34
CA ASP A 233 -2.86 -9.50 -10.36
C ASP A 233 -1.99 -8.29 -10.71
N LEU A 234 -0.76 -8.27 -10.22
CA LEU A 234 0.25 -7.26 -10.56
C LEU A 234 0.89 -7.56 -11.93
N TYR A 235 0.93 -6.53 -12.77
CA TYR A 235 1.60 -6.49 -14.06
C TYR A 235 2.63 -5.36 -14.07
N MET A 236 3.69 -5.52 -14.86
CA MET A 236 4.72 -4.51 -15.02
C MET A 236 4.96 -4.20 -16.50
N SER A 237 5.28 -2.96 -16.80
CA SER A 237 5.83 -2.54 -18.08
C SER A 237 7.01 -1.58 -17.88
N ILE A 238 7.88 -1.51 -18.88
CA ILE A 238 8.98 -0.54 -18.96
C ILE A 238 8.88 0.22 -20.27
N LYS A 239 9.50 1.39 -20.34
CA LYS A 239 9.63 2.10 -21.62
C LYS A 239 10.74 1.50 -22.48
N ASP A 240 10.50 1.44 -23.79
CA ASP A 240 11.53 1.18 -24.80
C ASP A 240 12.42 2.42 -25.05
N ASP A 241 13.45 2.26 -25.88
CA ASP A 241 14.37 3.36 -26.24
C ASP A 241 13.69 4.53 -26.98
N LEU A 242 12.45 4.33 -27.46
CA LEU A 242 11.62 5.35 -28.10
C LEU A 242 10.66 6.04 -27.11
N GLY A 243 10.68 5.63 -25.84
CA GLY A 243 9.83 6.18 -24.78
C GLY A 243 8.41 5.61 -24.73
N ASN A 244 8.13 4.51 -25.43
CA ASN A 244 6.82 3.84 -25.40
C ASN A 244 6.81 2.75 -24.34
N TRP A 245 5.74 2.67 -23.56
CA TRP A 245 5.48 1.49 -22.73
C TRP A 245 5.41 0.24 -23.61
N ILE A 246 6.16 -0.81 -23.27
CA ILE A 246 6.05 -2.12 -23.94
C ILE A 246 4.83 -2.89 -23.39
N PRO A 247 4.34 -3.95 -24.05
CA PRO A 247 3.27 -4.78 -23.51
C PRO A 247 3.57 -5.24 -22.08
N ALA A 248 2.64 -5.00 -21.16
CA ALA A 248 2.81 -5.37 -19.77
C ALA A 248 2.91 -6.89 -19.59
N LYS A 249 3.72 -7.33 -18.62
CA LYS A 249 3.92 -8.74 -18.28
C LYS A 249 3.41 -9.00 -16.87
N HIS A 250 2.78 -10.17 -16.68
CA HIS A 250 2.39 -10.69 -15.37
C HIS A 250 3.60 -10.89 -14.46
N LEU A 251 3.47 -10.52 -13.17
CA LEU A 251 4.53 -10.68 -12.17
C LEU A 251 4.34 -11.97 -11.34
N GLU A 252 4.81 -13.08 -11.91
CA GLU A 252 4.66 -14.44 -11.37
C GLU A 252 5.13 -14.61 -9.91
N LEU A 253 6.19 -13.91 -9.48
CA LEU A 253 6.74 -14.01 -8.11
C LEU A 253 5.83 -13.45 -7.03
N VAL A 254 5.03 -12.43 -7.37
CA VAL A 254 4.24 -11.69 -6.39
C VAL A 254 2.79 -12.11 -6.40
N ASN A 255 2.24 -12.52 -7.54
CA ASN A 255 0.81 -12.82 -7.65
C ASN A 255 0.42 -14.13 -6.94
N SER A 256 -0.73 -14.09 -6.28
CA SER A 256 -1.38 -15.21 -5.58
C SER A 256 -2.67 -15.60 -6.30
N ASN A 257 -3.47 -16.48 -5.68
CA ASN A 257 -4.81 -16.81 -6.19
C ASN A 257 -5.91 -15.85 -5.65
N ASN A 258 -5.52 -14.79 -4.94
CA ASN A 258 -6.42 -13.79 -4.35
C ASN A 258 -6.23 -12.44 -5.06
N LEU A 259 -6.58 -11.33 -4.41
CA LEU A 259 -6.29 -9.99 -4.91
C LEU A 259 -4.88 -9.57 -4.47
N ASP A 260 -4.01 -9.23 -5.42
CA ASP A 260 -2.68 -8.65 -5.21
C ASP A 260 -2.63 -7.30 -5.92
N TYR A 261 -2.37 -6.23 -5.17
CA TYR A 261 -2.66 -4.87 -5.61
C TYR A 261 -1.82 -3.81 -4.89
N CYS A 262 -2.06 -2.55 -5.20
CA CYS A 262 -1.38 -1.40 -4.58
C CYS A 262 0.17 -1.49 -4.55
N PRO A 263 0.82 -1.69 -5.71
CA PRO A 263 2.27 -1.79 -5.78
C PRO A 263 2.94 -0.45 -5.46
N PHE A 264 4.10 -0.48 -4.80
CA PHE A 264 4.97 0.67 -4.60
C PHE A 264 6.43 0.24 -4.66
N VAL A 265 7.24 0.91 -5.48
CA VAL A 265 8.69 0.68 -5.50
C VAL A 265 9.40 1.78 -4.73
N SER A 266 10.32 1.41 -3.83
CA SER A 266 11.14 2.38 -3.11
C SER A 266 11.94 3.28 -4.06
N PHE A 267 12.23 4.51 -3.64
CA PHE A 267 12.93 5.50 -4.47
C PHE A 267 14.35 5.06 -4.88
N ASP A 268 14.99 4.18 -4.11
CA ASP A 268 16.27 3.56 -4.45
C ASP A 268 16.15 2.36 -5.42
N LYS A 269 14.92 2.02 -5.84
CA LYS A 269 14.56 0.91 -6.73
C LYS A 269 15.03 -0.46 -6.22
N LYS A 270 15.10 -0.67 -4.89
CA LYS A 270 15.50 -1.96 -4.31
C LYS A 270 14.37 -2.80 -3.74
N LYS A 271 13.27 -2.17 -3.36
CA LYS A 271 12.17 -2.82 -2.65
C LYS A 271 10.88 -2.60 -3.42
N LEU A 272 10.15 -3.67 -3.68
CA LEU A 272 8.75 -3.62 -4.09
C LEU A 272 7.91 -3.95 -2.86
N PHE A 273 6.96 -3.08 -2.57
CA PHE A 273 5.90 -3.28 -1.61
C PHE A 273 4.59 -3.46 -2.38
N PHE A 274 3.68 -4.24 -1.82
CA PHE A 274 2.35 -4.42 -2.40
C PHE A 274 1.37 -4.92 -1.34
N THR A 275 0.08 -4.76 -1.57
CA THR A 275 -0.96 -5.32 -0.73
C THR A 275 -1.43 -6.66 -1.30
N SER A 276 -1.69 -7.64 -0.45
CA SER A 276 -2.24 -8.94 -0.85
C SER A 276 -3.31 -9.41 0.12
N GLU A 277 -4.40 -9.99 -0.41
CA GLU A 277 -5.44 -10.68 0.36
C GLU A 277 -5.15 -12.19 0.52
N ARG A 278 -3.89 -12.61 0.34
CA ARG A 278 -3.54 -14.03 0.42
C ARG A 278 -3.82 -14.62 1.80
N LEU A 279 -4.37 -15.83 1.80
CA LEU A 279 -4.84 -16.52 2.99
C LEU A 279 -3.78 -17.46 3.57
N ASN A 280 -3.71 -17.48 4.91
CA ASN A 280 -3.04 -18.53 5.67
C ASN A 280 -3.96 -19.08 6.77
N ILE A 281 -5.19 -19.42 6.37
CA ILE A 281 -6.21 -20.01 7.24
C ILE A 281 -6.38 -21.49 6.86
N LYS A 282 -6.41 -22.38 7.87
CA LYS A 282 -6.76 -23.79 7.66
C LYS A 282 -8.20 -23.91 7.19
N ASP A 283 -8.40 -24.59 6.06
CA ASP A 283 -9.72 -24.85 5.48
C ASP A 283 -10.51 -25.93 6.25
N SER A 284 -9.83 -26.75 7.04
CA SER A 284 -10.45 -27.79 7.85
C SER A 284 -9.62 -28.15 9.10
N PHE A 285 -10.32 -28.64 10.12
CA PHE A 285 -9.77 -29.07 11.41
C PHE A 285 -10.06 -30.56 11.66
N VAL A 286 -10.00 -31.36 10.60
CA VAL A 286 -10.43 -32.78 10.60
C VAL A 286 -9.55 -33.63 11.52
N GLU A 287 -8.26 -33.36 11.56
CA GLU A 287 -7.30 -34.15 12.36
C GLU A 287 -7.20 -33.66 13.81
N GLU A 288 -7.35 -32.36 14.05
CA GLU A 288 -7.38 -31.77 15.38
C GLU A 288 -8.43 -30.65 15.47
N PRO A 289 -9.39 -30.73 16.41
CA PRO A 289 -10.40 -29.69 16.56
C PRO A 289 -9.74 -28.37 16.93
N THR A 290 -10.09 -27.30 16.21
CA THR A 290 -9.65 -25.94 16.60
C THR A 290 -10.16 -25.61 17.98
N ASN A 291 -9.32 -24.94 18.77
CA ASN A 291 -9.81 -24.29 19.98
C ASN A 291 -10.29 -22.86 19.63
N LYS A 292 -11.04 -22.24 20.56
CA LYS A 292 -11.58 -20.89 20.38
C LYS A 292 -10.49 -19.83 20.18
N THR A 293 -9.36 -19.96 20.89
CA THR A 293 -8.24 -19.02 20.83
C THR A 293 -7.58 -19.04 19.46
N ASP A 294 -7.34 -20.22 18.90
CA ASP A 294 -6.73 -20.38 17.58
C ASP A 294 -7.61 -19.74 16.50
N LEU A 295 -8.93 -19.94 16.58
CA LEU A 295 -9.87 -19.31 15.64
C LEU A 295 -9.87 -17.78 15.76
N ILE A 296 -9.90 -17.24 16.99
CA ILE A 296 -9.80 -15.79 17.23
C ILE A 296 -8.48 -15.24 16.68
N ASN A 297 -7.36 -15.94 16.89
CA ASN A 297 -6.07 -15.51 16.37
C ASN A 297 -6.05 -15.53 14.83
N SER A 298 -6.65 -16.53 14.19
CA SER A 298 -6.75 -16.58 12.73
C SER A 298 -7.62 -15.47 12.13
N ILE A 299 -8.58 -14.95 12.90
CA ILE A 299 -9.44 -13.84 12.48
C ILE A 299 -8.73 -12.50 12.64
N ASN A 300 -7.94 -12.33 13.71
CA ASN A 300 -7.35 -11.03 14.05
C ASN A 300 -5.87 -10.89 13.66
N GLY A 301 -5.23 -11.97 13.21
CA GLY A 301 -3.86 -11.95 12.71
C GLY A 301 -3.79 -11.67 11.21
N PRO A 302 -2.58 -11.44 10.69
CA PRO A 302 -2.37 -11.23 9.26
C PRO A 302 -2.77 -12.47 8.45
N GLN A 303 -2.96 -12.27 7.14
CA GLN A 303 -3.37 -13.30 6.18
C GLN A 303 -4.76 -13.89 6.47
N ASN A 304 -5.64 -13.08 7.06
CA ASN A 304 -7.02 -13.43 7.39
C ASN A 304 -8.01 -13.19 6.23
N GLY A 305 -7.52 -12.73 5.08
CA GLY A 305 -8.31 -12.36 3.90
C GLY A 305 -8.63 -10.87 3.81
N GLY A 306 -8.27 -10.08 4.81
CA GLY A 306 -8.00 -8.66 4.63
C GLY A 306 -6.70 -8.43 3.85
N GLY A 307 -6.46 -7.20 3.43
CA GLY A 307 -5.16 -6.83 2.88
C GLY A 307 -4.11 -6.85 3.97
N ASP A 308 -2.94 -7.41 3.66
CA ASP A 308 -1.69 -7.20 4.39
C ASP A 308 -0.64 -6.61 3.44
N ILE A 309 0.36 -5.93 4.00
CA ILE A 309 1.45 -5.34 3.22
C ILE A 309 2.61 -6.32 3.12
N TYR A 310 2.99 -6.65 1.89
CA TYR A 310 4.12 -7.50 1.57
C TYR A 310 5.28 -6.68 1.01
N TRP A 311 6.48 -7.25 1.09
CA TRP A 311 7.66 -6.70 0.44
C TRP A 311 8.54 -7.80 -0.16
N ILE A 312 9.30 -7.42 -1.20
CA ILE A 312 10.24 -8.28 -1.93
C ILE A 312 11.35 -7.42 -2.58
N SER A 313 12.49 -8.05 -2.83
CA SER A 313 13.59 -7.53 -3.64
C SER A 313 13.11 -7.17 -5.03
N PHE A 314 13.18 -5.88 -5.37
CA PHE A 314 12.81 -5.42 -6.70
C PHE A 314 13.81 -5.87 -7.77
N ASP A 315 15.07 -6.08 -7.40
CA ASP A 315 16.08 -6.67 -8.29
C ASP A 315 15.66 -8.06 -8.79
N ASP A 316 15.00 -8.86 -7.96
CA ASP A 316 14.53 -10.19 -8.37
C ASP A 316 13.31 -10.13 -9.29
N ILE A 317 12.45 -9.13 -9.12
CA ILE A 317 11.38 -8.82 -10.08
C ILE A 317 11.97 -8.43 -11.45
N LEU A 318 12.95 -7.52 -11.47
CA LEU A 318 13.59 -7.08 -12.70
C LEU A 318 14.32 -8.21 -13.44
N LYS A 319 14.91 -9.17 -12.72
CA LYS A 319 15.56 -10.35 -13.33
C LYS A 319 14.59 -11.25 -14.07
N GLN A 320 13.34 -11.36 -13.63
CA GLN A 320 12.32 -12.15 -14.33
C GLN A 320 11.69 -11.41 -15.50
N PHE A 321 11.71 -10.08 -15.44
CA PHE A 321 11.12 -9.26 -16.48
C PHE A 321 11.98 -9.20 -17.76
N LYS A 322 13.30 -9.23 -17.61
CA LYS A 322 14.29 -9.24 -18.70
C LYS A 322 14.39 -10.60 -19.37
#